data_AF-A0A6L7PCA7-F1
#
_entry.id   AF-A0A6L7PCA7-F1
#
_cell.length_a   1.000
_cell.length_b   1.000
_cell.length_c   1.000
_cell.angle_alpha   90.00
_cell.angle_beta   90.00
_cell.angle_gamma   90.00
#
_symmetry.space_group_name_H-M   'P 1'
#
loop_
_entity.id
_entity.type
_entity.pdbx_description
1 polymer ?
#
loop_
_entity_poly.entity_id
_entity_poly.type
_entity_poly.pdbx_seq_one_letter_code
_entity_poly.pdbx_strand_id
1 'polypeptide(L)'
;MQAYQLTPGGGIDGITRVELPDPEPAADEVVIRVRATSLNYRDLMLATGNREPVIPLSDGSGEVVAVGDEVTRFAVGDRVTSCFF
;
A
#
# COMPACT_ATOMS: atom_id res chain seq x y z
N MET A 1 10.04 -4.70 -4.23
CA MET A 1 8.73 -5.37 -4.06
C MET A 1 7.93 -5.42 -5.36
N GLN A 2 7.00 -6.37 -5.44
CA GLN A 2 5.98 -6.42 -6.49
C GLN A 2 4.78 -5.56 -6.08
N ALA A 3 4.26 -4.75 -7.01
CA ALA A 3 3.10 -3.89 -6.76
C ALA A 3 2.14 -3.91 -7.96
N TYR A 4 0.90 -3.51 -7.72
CA TYR A 4 -0.04 -3.19 -8.79
C TYR A 4 -0.13 -1.68 -8.92
N GLN A 5 0.11 -1.15 -10.11
CA GLN A 5 -0.02 0.26 -10.42
C GLN A 5 -1.20 0.46 -11.36
N LEU A 6 -2.01 1.46 -11.05
CA LEU A 6 -3.15 1.87 -11.83
C LEU A 6 -2.78 3.08 -12.69
N THR A 7 -2.84 2.94 -14.00
CA THR A 7 -2.75 4.05 -14.94
C THR A 7 -4.14 4.65 -15.19
N PRO A 8 -4.38 5.94 -14.90
CA PRO A 8 -5.71 6.53 -14.97
C PRO A 8 -6.31 6.60 -16.38
N GLY A 9 -7.64 6.62 -16.45
CA GLY A 9 -8.39 6.63 -17.72
C GLY A 9 -8.64 5.26 -18.36
N GLY A 10 -7.94 4.20 -17.93
CA GLY A 10 -8.12 2.83 -18.42
C GLY A 10 -9.18 1.99 -17.69
N GLY A 11 -9.79 2.53 -16.63
CA GLY A 11 -10.64 1.72 -15.75
C GLY A 11 -9.83 0.61 -15.06
N ILE A 12 -10.49 -0.49 -14.73
CA ILE A 12 -9.85 -1.64 -14.06
C ILE A 12 -8.80 -2.29 -14.98
N ASP A 13 -8.99 -2.25 -16.30
CA ASP A 13 -8.04 -2.78 -17.28
C ASP A 13 -6.71 -2.00 -17.31
N GLY A 14 -6.68 -0.80 -16.71
CA GLY A 14 -5.46 0.00 -16.52
C GLY A 14 -4.55 -0.47 -15.38
N ILE A 15 -4.91 -1.54 -14.65
CA ILE A 15 -4.10 -2.11 -13.58
C ILE A 15 -2.99 -2.97 -14.18
N THR A 16 -1.75 -2.63 -13.87
CA THR A 16 -0.57 -3.35 -14.33
C THR A 16 0.29 -3.78 -13.15
N ARG A 17 0.94 -4.95 -13.28
CA ARG A 17 1.89 -5.42 -12.28
C ARG A 17 3.27 -4.82 -12.60
N VAL A 18 3.88 -4.22 -11.59
CA VAL A 18 5.20 -3.57 -11.68
C VAL A 18 6.13 -4.08 -10.60
N GLU A 19 7.42 -3.90 -10.82
CA GLU A 19 8.46 -4.11 -9.82
C GLU A 19 9.04 -2.77 -9.40
N LEU A 20 9.09 -2.54 -8.10
CA LEU A 20 9.59 -1.32 -7.47
C LEU A 20 10.65 -1.67 -6.43
N PRO A 21 11.52 -0.75 -6.01
CA PRO A 21 12.35 -0.93 -4.83
C PRO A 21 11.50 -1.26 -3.60
N ASP A 22 12.06 -1.99 -2.64
CA ASP A 22 11.42 -2.11 -1.32
C ASP A 22 11.46 -0.73 -0.64
N PRO A 23 10.37 -0.32 0.05
CA PRO A 23 10.34 0.95 0.75
C PRO A 23 11.21 0.89 2.01
N GLU A 24 11.78 2.03 2.37
CA GLU A 24 12.45 2.25 3.66
C GLU A 24 11.56 3.18 4.50
N PRO A 25 11.36 2.90 5.80
CA PRO A 25 10.53 3.76 6.64
C PRO A 25 11.22 5.10 6.89
N ALA A 26 10.46 6.19 6.91
CA ALA A 26 10.88 7.40 7.60
C ALA A 26 10.97 7.17 9.12
N ALA A 27 11.48 8.16 9.87
CA ALA A 27 11.75 8.02 11.30
C ALA A 27 10.52 7.61 12.13
N ASP A 28 9.32 8.07 11.77
CA ASP A 28 8.05 7.81 12.44
C ASP A 28 7.17 6.76 11.74
N GLU A 29 7.70 6.06 10.74
CA GLU A 29 6.97 5.10 9.92
C GLU A 29 7.36 3.64 10.19
N VAL A 30 6.50 2.73 9.75
CA VAL A 30 6.80 1.29 9.69
C VAL A 30 6.58 0.79 8.28
N VAL A 31 7.39 -0.19 7.85
CA VAL A 31 7.16 -0.93 6.61
C VAL A 31 6.43 -2.22 6.95
N ILE A 32 5.30 -2.46 6.28
CA ILE A 32 4.48 -3.65 6.47
C ILE A 32 4.64 -4.55 5.25
N ARG A 33 4.97 -5.81 5.45
CA ARG A 33 4.78 -6.85 4.45
C ARG A 33 3.30 -7.21 4.41
N VAL A 34 2.58 -6.58 3.49
CA VAL A 34 1.15 -6.81 3.29
C VAL A 34 0.90 -8.25 2.84
N ARG A 35 -0.04 -8.93 3.52
CA ARG A 35 -0.51 -10.28 3.20
C ARG A 35 -1.89 -10.27 2.55
N ALA A 36 -2.74 -9.36 2.99
CA ALA A 36 -4.08 -9.16 2.45
C ALA A 36 -4.47 -7.70 2.55
N THR A 37 -5.35 -7.28 1.66
CA THR A 37 -5.91 -5.92 1.53
C THR A 37 -7.32 -6.07 0.97
N SER A 38 -8.20 -5.10 1.23
CA SER A 38 -9.59 -5.19 0.78
C SER A 38 -9.84 -4.27 -0.42
N LEU A 39 -10.76 -4.69 -1.28
CA LEU A 39 -11.26 -3.84 -2.35
C LEU A 39 -12.38 -2.96 -1.81
N ASN A 40 -12.22 -1.65 -1.99
CA ASN A 40 -13.18 -0.64 -1.57
C ASN A 40 -13.72 0.11 -2.78
N TYR A 41 -14.88 0.77 -2.62
CA TYR A 41 -15.46 1.59 -3.70
C TYR A 41 -14.51 2.69 -4.18
N ARG A 42 -13.64 3.20 -3.29
CA ARG A 42 -12.58 4.16 -3.61
C ARG A 42 -11.66 3.66 -4.72
N ASP A 43 -11.36 2.37 -4.78
CA ASP A 43 -10.46 1.81 -5.78
C ASP A 43 -11.06 1.88 -7.18
N LEU A 44 -12.39 1.70 -7.29
CA LEU A 44 -13.11 1.96 -8.54
C LEU A 44 -13.06 3.44 -8.91
N MET A 45 -13.26 4.34 -7.95
CA MET A 45 -13.18 5.79 -8.20
C MET A 45 -11.80 6.21 -8.70
N LEU A 46 -10.73 5.62 -8.16
CA LEU A 46 -9.36 5.82 -8.64
C LEU A 46 -9.20 5.29 -10.07
N ALA A 47 -9.68 4.07 -10.34
CA ALA A 47 -9.55 3.42 -11.64
C ALA A 47 -10.22 4.20 -12.78
N THR A 48 -11.34 4.87 -12.47
CA THR A 48 -12.08 5.69 -13.44
C THR A 48 -11.66 7.17 -13.45
N GLY A 49 -10.79 7.60 -12.56
CA GLY A 49 -10.36 8.99 -12.43
C GLY A 49 -9.31 9.40 -13.47
N ASN A 50 -8.98 10.70 -13.49
CA ASN A 50 -7.92 11.30 -14.31
C ASN A 50 -6.78 11.82 -13.43
N ARG A 51 -6.21 10.97 -12.58
CA ARG A 51 -5.08 11.34 -11.70
C ARG A 51 -3.74 10.93 -12.35
N GLU A 52 -2.64 11.12 -11.62
CA GLU A 52 -1.35 10.50 -11.93
C GLU A 52 -1.37 8.98 -11.60
N PRO A 53 -0.46 8.17 -12.16
CA PRO A 53 -0.32 6.76 -11.80
C PRO A 53 -0.17 6.55 -10.30
N VAL A 54 -0.89 5.57 -9.76
CA VAL A 54 -0.96 5.34 -8.30
C VAL A 54 -0.93 3.86 -7.96
N ILE A 55 -0.38 3.51 -6.80
CA ILE A 55 -0.62 2.19 -6.18
C ILE A 55 -1.98 2.27 -5.50
N PRO A 56 -3.00 1.51 -5.96
CA PRO A 56 -4.35 1.55 -5.39
C PRO A 56 -4.37 0.86 -4.02
N LEU A 57 -5.56 0.79 -3.40
CA LEU A 57 -5.80 0.23 -2.08
C LEU A 57 -5.24 1.13 -0.97
N SER A 58 -5.84 1.07 0.22
CA SER A 58 -5.48 1.99 1.32
C SER A 58 -5.58 1.36 2.70
N ASP A 59 -5.91 0.07 2.75
CA ASP A 59 -5.96 -0.75 3.95
C ASP A 59 -5.16 -2.04 3.73
N GLY A 60 -4.88 -2.74 4.82
CA GLY A 60 -4.20 -4.02 4.71
C GLY A 60 -3.88 -4.65 6.06
N SER A 61 -3.58 -5.94 6.01
CA SER A 61 -3.08 -6.72 7.14
C SER A 61 -1.79 -7.43 6.77
N GLY A 62 -0.88 -7.54 7.72
CA GLY A 62 0.42 -8.14 7.50
C GLY A 62 1.32 -8.05 8.71
N GLU A 63 2.63 -8.12 8.45
CA GLU A 63 3.65 -8.05 9.49
C GLU A 63 4.58 -6.85 9.28
N VAL A 64 4.99 -6.21 10.37
CA VAL A 64 6.03 -5.17 10.34
C VAL A 64 7.38 -5.81 9.98
N VAL A 65 8.07 -5.28 8.98
CA VAL A 65 9.37 -5.77 8.51
C VAL A 65 10.51 -4.75 8.65
N ALA A 66 10.19 -3.48 8.84
CA ALA A 66 11.14 -2.44 9.22
C ALA A 66 10.42 -1.35 10.04
N VAL A 67 11.16 -0.67 10.91
CA VAL A 67 10.66 0.42 11.76
C VAL A 67 11.64 1.59 11.67
N GLY A 68 11.11 2.81 11.66
CA GLY A 68 11.91 4.02 11.82
C GLY A 68 12.37 4.22 13.27
N ASP A 69 13.42 5.03 13.44
CA ASP A 69 14.11 5.20 14.73
C ASP A 69 13.27 5.90 15.82
N GLU A 70 12.22 6.62 15.45
CA GLU A 70 11.29 7.30 16.39
C GLU A 70 10.05 6.44 16.71
N VAL A 71 9.88 5.28 16.08
CA VAL A 71 8.76 4.38 16.34
C VAL A 71 8.94 3.68 17.69
N THR A 72 8.05 3.96 18.64
CA THR A 72 8.09 3.38 20.00
C THR A 72 7.04 2.31 20.25
N ARG A 73 6.01 2.22 19.39
CA ARG A 73 4.84 1.35 19.62
C ARG A 73 4.94 -0.02 18.95
N PHE A 74 5.64 -0.12 17.83
CA PHE A 74 5.69 -1.32 17.00
C PHE A 74 7.12 -1.84 16.88
N ALA A 75 7.25 -3.15 16.69
CA ALA A 75 8.52 -3.83 16.43
C ALA A 75 8.42 -4.74 15.20
N VAL A 76 9.57 -5.06 14.60
CA VAL A 76 9.65 -6.06 13.52
C VAL A 76 9.07 -7.39 14.00
N GLY A 77 8.20 -7.98 13.18
CA GLY A 77 7.46 -9.22 13.48
C GLY A 77 6.05 -9.00 14.03
N ASP A 78 5.69 -7.77 14.42
CA ASP A 78 4.34 -7.48 14.88
C ASP A 78 3.31 -7.67 13.76
N ARG A 79 2.19 -8.32 14.09
CA ARG A 79 1.04 -8.44 13.20
C ARG A 79 0.17 -7.20 13.36
N VAL A 80 -0.06 -6.51 12.24
CA VAL A 80 -0.76 -5.23 12.22
C VAL A 80 -1.84 -5.21 11.15
N THR A 81 -2.82 -4.33 11.36
CA THR A 81 -3.79 -3.94 10.34
C THR A 81 -3.79 -2.42 10.23
N SER A 82 -3.74 -1.91 9.00
CA SER A 82 -4.11 -0.53 8.71
C SER A 82 -5.58 -0.52 8.30
N CYS A 83 -6.35 0.40 8.85
CA CYS A 83 -7.72 0.65 8.43
C CYS A 83 -7.77 1.98 7.68
N PHE A 84 -8.42 1.98 6.53
CA PHE A 84 -8.79 3.18 5.80
C PHE A 84 -10.06 3.77 6.44
N PHE A 85 -10.06 5.06 6.78
CA PHE A 85 -11.21 5.80 7.34
C PHE A 85 -11.63 6.91 6.39
#